data_AF-A0A522WR10-F1
#
_entry.id   AF-A0A522WR10-F1
#
_cell.length_a   1.000
_cell.length_b   1.000
_cell.length_c   1.000
_cell.angle_alpha   90.00
_cell.angle_beta   90.00
_cell.angle_gamma   90.00
#
_symmetry.space_group_name_H-M   'P 1'
#
loop_
_entity.id
_entity.type
_entity.pdbx_description
1 polymer ?
#
loop_
_entity_poly.entity_id
_entity_poly.type
_entity_poly.pdbx_seq_one_letter_code
_entity_poly.pdbx_strand_id
1 'polypeptide(L)' 'MSELDRIFYQHNTETGLIEWFFSGRTEEGIYGPFFDQTEAVQALEAFIKFNIEFSDTGGRS' A
#
# COMPACT_ATOMS: atom_id res chain seq x y z
N MET A 1 -9.84 8.64 -7.10
CA MET A 1 -9.21 7.34 -6.83
C MET A 1 -9.67 6.91 -5.46
N SER A 2 -10.41 5.81 -5.41
CA SER A 2 -10.78 5.12 -4.17
C SER A 2 -9.52 4.61 -3.50
N GLU A 3 -9.49 4.51 -2.17
CA GLU A 3 -8.33 4.00 -1.43
C GLU A 3 -7.97 2.55 -1.84
N LEU A 4 -8.96 1.79 -2.33
CA LEU A 4 -8.79 0.45 -2.90
C LEU A 4 -8.08 0.42 -4.26
N ASP A 5 -8.04 1.53 -5.01
CA ASP A 5 -7.31 1.61 -6.30
C ASP A 5 -5.79 1.54 -6.12
N ARG A 6 -5.30 1.53 -4.86
CA ARG A 6 -3.88 1.48 -4.52
C ARG A 6 -3.36 0.07 -4.32
N ILE A 7 -4.22 -0.93 -4.24
CA ILE A 7 -3.84 -2.34 -4.10
C ILE A 7 -3.69 -2.92 -5.50
N PHE A 8 -2.57 -3.60 -5.76
CA PHE A 8 -2.37 -4.33 -7.02
C PHE A 8 -1.57 -5.60 -6.78
N TYR A 9 -1.57 -6.49 -7.78
CA TYR A 9 -0.77 -7.71 -7.73
C TYR A 9 0.18 -7.76 -8.93
N GLN A 10 1.31 -8.44 -8.74
CA GLN A 10 2.22 -8.82 -9.82
C GLN A 10 2.46 -10.33 -9.77
N HIS A 11 2.65 -10.92 -10.94
CA HIS A 11 3.03 -12.33 -11.02
C HIS A 11 4.55 -12.42 -11.02
N ASN A 12 5.10 -13.07 -10.00
CA ASN A 12 6.53 -13.30 -9.93
C ASN A 12 6.91 -14.43 -10.90
N THR A 13 7.70 -14.11 -11.92
CA THR A 13 8.10 -15.08 -12.96
C THR A 13 9.13 -16.10 -12.47
N GLU A 14 9.84 -15.82 -11.37
CA GLU A 14 10.84 -16.72 -10.79
C GLU A 14 10.18 -17.77 -9.89
N THR A 15 9.17 -17.38 -9.11
CA THR A 15 8.48 -18.28 -8.16
C THR A 15 7.17 -18.84 -8.71
N GLY A 16 6.60 -18.21 -9.74
CA GLY A 16 5.27 -18.55 -10.27
C GLY A 16 4.10 -18.17 -9.37
N LEU A 17 4.36 -17.36 -8.33
CA LEU A 17 3.35 -16.95 -7.35
C LEU A 17 2.84 -15.55 -7.64
N ILE A 18 1.61 -15.29 -7.20
CA ILE A 18 1.03 -13.95 -7.20
C ILE A 18 1.49 -13.23 -5.93
N GLU A 19 2.06 -12.05 -6.10
CA GLU A 19 2.52 -11.18 -5.02
C GLU A 19 1.64 -9.92 -4.99
N TRP A 20 1.25 -9.51 -3.79
CA TRP A 20 0.39 -8.35 -3.59
C TRP A 20 1.19 -7.15 -3.12
N PHE A 21 0.77 -5.96 -3.53
CA PHE A 21 1.44 -4.70 -3.24
C PHE A 21 0.40 -3.61 -2.99
N PHE A 22 0.83 -2.53 -2.35
CA PHE A 22 0.09 -1.28 -2.36
C PHE A 22 0.98 -0.10 -2.72
N SER A 23 0.38 0.91 -3.34
CA SER A 23 1.01 2.22 -3.58
C SER A 23 0.72 3.17 -2.43
N GLY A 24 1.76 3.74 -1.83
CA GLY A 24 1.63 4.96 -1.04
C GLY A 24 1.22 6.15 -1.92
N ARG A 25 0.83 7.29 -1.35
CA ARG A 25 0.55 8.51 -2.14
C ARG A 25 1.86 9.00 -2.75
N THR A 26 1.80 9.30 -4.05
CA THR A 26 2.72 10.02 -4.97
C THR A 26 4.24 10.06 -4.71
N GLU A 27 4.70 10.22 -3.48
CA GLU A 27 6.12 10.30 -3.08
C GLU A 27 6.57 9.13 -2.18
N GLU A 28 5.63 8.33 -1.66
CA GLU A 28 5.89 7.27 -0.68
C GLU A 28 6.31 5.93 -1.32
N GLY A 29 6.05 5.74 -2.61
CA GLY A 29 6.48 4.56 -3.38
C GLY A 29 5.54 3.35 -3.28
N ILE A 30 6.07 2.17 -3.58
CA ILE A 30 5.37 0.87 -3.62
C ILE A 30 5.83 0.02 -2.44
N TYR A 31 4.90 -0.61 -1.75
CA TYR A 31 5.15 -1.47 -0.59
C TYR A 31 4.67 -2.90 -0.85
N GLY A 32 5.44 -3.87 -0.37
CA GLY A 32 5.25 -5.31 -0.56
C GLY A 32 6.58 -6.03 -0.84
N PRO A 33 6.56 -7.28 -1.29
CA PRO A 33 5.38 -8.11 -1.58
C PRO A 33 4.68 -8.61 -0.31
N PHE A 34 3.36 -8.73 -0.38
CA PHE A 34 2.49 -9.36 0.60
C PHE A 34 1.97 -10.69 0.06
N PHE A 35 1.65 -11.62 0.96
CA PHE A 35 1.24 -12.97 0.59
C PHE A 35 -0.13 -12.98 -0.10
N ASP A 36 -1.07 -12.18 0.40
CA ASP A 36 -2.41 -12.07 -0.16
C ASP A 36 -2.95 -10.64 -0.14
N GLN A 37 -4.10 -10.45 -0.81
CA GLN A 37 -4.76 -9.15 -0.90
C GLN A 37 -5.15 -8.59 0.47
N THR A 38 -5.55 -9.45 1.40
CA THR A 38 -6.02 -9.04 2.73
C THR A 38 -4.88 -8.43 3.52
N GLU A 39 -3.70 -9.06 3.46
CA GLU A 39 -2.49 -8.55 4.10
C GLU A 39 -2.07 -7.19 3.50
N ALA A 40 -2.11 -7.06 2.17
CA ALA A 40 -1.83 -5.77 1.51
C ALA A 40 -2.83 -4.67 1.92
N VAL A 41 -4.12 -5.01 2.08
CA VAL A 41 -5.16 -4.06 2.53
C VAL A 41 -4.92 -3.65 3.98
N GLN A 42 -4.67 -4.60 4.88
CA GLN A 42 -4.38 -4.30 6.29
C GLN A 42 -3.12 -3.44 6.44
N ALA A 43 -2.08 -3.73 5.66
CA ALA A 43 -0.86 -2.94 5.64
C ALA A 43 -1.10 -1.51 5.12
N LEU A 44 -1.91 -1.35 4.06
CA LEU A 44 -2.32 -0.03 3.56
C LEU A 44 -3.12 0.77 4.59
N GLU A 45 -4.09 0.13 5.27
CA GLU A 45 -4.87 0.78 6.33
C GLU A 45 -3.98 1.22 7.50
N ALA A 46 -3.07 0.36 7.94
CA ALA A 46 -2.08 0.70 8.97
C ALA A 46 -1.16 1.85 8.53
N PHE A 47 -0.73 1.84 7.26
CA PHE A 47 0.09 2.89 6.67
C PHE A 47 -0.64 4.24 6.62
N ILE A 48 -1.90 4.26 6.17
CA ILE A 48 -2.74 5.46 6.15
C ILE A 48 -2.93 5.99 7.58
N LYS A 49 -3.25 5.11 8.53
CA LYS A 49 -3.44 5.50 9.93
C LYS A 49 -2.16 6.07 10.52
N PHE A 50 -1.02 5.43 10.29
CA PHE A 50 0.27 5.92 10.73
C PHE A 50 0.57 7.31 10.15
N ASN A 51 0.33 7.50 8.85
CA ASN A 51 0.51 8.81 8.23
C ASN A 51 -0.47 9.87 8.74
N ILE A 52 -1.71 9.53 9.07
CA ILE A 52 -2.64 10.48 9.70
C ILE A 52 -2.16 10.85 11.12
N GLU A 53 -1.66 9.89 11.87
CA GLU A 53 -1.25 10.07 13.27
C GLU A 53 0.11 10.78 13.41
N PHE A 54 1.05 10.53 12.49
CA PHE A 54 2.42 11.04 12.52
C PHE A 54 2.71 12.15 11.50
N SER A 55 1.89 12.30 10.45
CA SER A 55 2.05 13.32 9.41
C SER A 55 1.06 14.49 9.58
N ASP A 56 0.86 14.93 10.82
CA ASP A 56 0.24 16.22 11.17
C ASP A 56 1.19 17.41 10.88
N THR A 57 1.87 17.37 9.73
CA THR A 57 2.66 18.47 9.15
C THR A 57 2.38 18.65 7.65
N GLY A 58 1.27 18.09 7.15
CA GLY A 58 0.89 18.11 5.73
C GLY A 58 -0.36 18.93 5.41
N GLY A 59 -0.45 20.18 5.89
CA GLY A 59 -1.26 21.22 5.24
C GLY A 59 -2.77 21.24 5.51
N ARG A 60 -3.17 21.90 6.60
CA ARG A 60 -4.27 22.87 6.58
C ARG A 60 -3.69 24.26 6.80
N SER A 61 -3.41 24.95 5.70
CA SER A 61 -3.64 26.41 5.65
C SER A 61 -5.14 26.69 5.72
#